data_AF-A0AAW6VBE8-F1
#
_entry.id   AF-A0AAW6VBE8-F1
#
_cell.length_a   1.000
_cell.length_b   1.000
_cell.length_c   1.000
_cell.angle_alpha   90.00
_cell.angle_beta   90.00
_cell.angle_gamma   90.00
#
_symmetry.space_group_name_H-M   'P 1'
#
loop_
_entity.id
_entity.type
_entity.pdbx_description
1 polymer ?
#
loop_
_entity_poly.entity_id
_entity_poly.type
_entity_poly.pdbx_seq_one_letter_code
_entity_poly.pdbx_strand_id
1 'polypeptide(L)'
;MGNYSDFETEFVQRTLALIDQYNEMIKELGKPFREQYNYTLTLNCLLGLIVMPKERALSFLPADRLTQQLKTSMGLQESQLPGPEMTLRALILKMRNSVAHFSVQVVSVSDERLVDLIAFRDDPEDENAYATFSAPELLPFLKYYATLLLNNMARRRAKAVNLLDF
;
A
#
# COMPACT_ATOMS: atom_id res chain seq x y z
N MET A 1 14.56 27.45 4.99
CA MET A 1 13.48 26.46 4.71
C MET A 1 13.87 25.09 5.28
N GLY A 2 14.00 24.98 6.61
CA GLY A 2 14.66 23.82 7.26
C GLY A 2 13.94 23.26 8.47
N ASN A 3 12.60 23.38 8.54
CA ASN A 3 11.82 22.97 9.73
C ASN A 3 10.84 21.82 9.48
N TYR A 4 10.91 21.16 8.31
CA TYR A 4 10.06 20.01 7.97
C TYR A 4 10.70 18.71 8.48
N SER A 5 10.60 18.44 9.79
CA SER A 5 11.21 17.26 10.40
C SER A 5 10.39 15.97 10.22
N ASP A 6 9.11 16.07 9.86
CA ASP A 6 8.16 14.93 9.81
C ASP A 6 7.41 14.77 8.48
N PHE A 7 8.04 15.20 7.37
CA PHE A 7 7.43 15.15 6.04
C PHE A 7 6.90 13.77 5.67
N GLU A 8 7.62 12.69 5.98
CA GLU A 8 7.21 11.32 5.63
C GLU A 8 5.90 10.93 6.33
N THR A 9 5.78 11.23 7.62
CA THR A 9 4.56 10.94 8.40
C THR A 9 3.39 11.77 7.88
N GLU A 10 3.60 13.07 7.68
CA GLU A 10 2.57 13.96 7.12
C GLU A 10 2.13 13.50 5.73
N PHE A 11 3.07 13.07 4.89
CA PHE A 11 2.76 12.56 3.56
C PHE A 11 1.83 11.36 3.65
N VAL A 12 2.17 10.34 4.45
CA VAL A 12 1.34 9.14 4.62
C VAL A 12 -0.04 9.48 5.17
N GLN A 13 -0.12 10.34 6.20
CA GLN A 13 -1.40 10.79 6.78
C GLN A 13 -2.26 11.53 5.77
N ARG A 14 -1.68 12.47 5.02
CA ARG A 14 -2.40 13.25 4.01
C ARG A 14 -2.82 12.38 2.82
N THR A 15 -2.02 11.38 2.43
CA THR A 15 -2.42 10.42 1.39
C THR A 15 -3.64 9.60 1.81
N LEU A 16 -3.72 9.15 3.06
CA LEU A 16 -4.92 8.48 3.58
C LEU A 16 -6.13 9.42 3.60
N ALA A 17 -5.96 10.64 4.11
CA ALA A 17 -7.02 11.64 4.15
C ALA A 17 -7.53 11.99 2.75
N LEU A 18 -6.64 12.05 1.74
CA LEU A 18 -7.02 12.30 0.34
C LEU A 18 -7.95 11.20 -0.20
N ILE A 19 -7.68 9.94 0.13
CA ILE A 19 -8.54 8.81 -0.27
C ILE A 19 -9.91 8.93 0.37
N ASP A 20 -9.96 9.23 1.67
CA ASP A 20 -11.23 9.37 2.40
C ASP A 20 -12.05 10.55 1.88
N GLN A 21 -11.43 11.72 1.69
CA GLN A 21 -12.05 12.90 1.08
C GLN A 21 -12.64 12.60 -0.31
N TYR A 22 -11.90 11.86 -1.13
CA TYR A 22 -12.38 11.48 -2.46
C TYR A 22 -13.61 10.57 -2.38
N ASN A 23 -13.57 9.53 -1.52
CA ASN A 23 -14.69 8.60 -1.35
C ASN A 23 -15.94 9.30 -0.81
N GLU A 24 -15.78 10.22 0.15
CA GLU A 24 -16.87 11.05 0.68
C GLU A 24 -17.48 11.93 -0.41
N MET A 25 -16.63 12.65 -1.18
CA MET A 25 -17.08 13.49 -2.29
C MET A 25 -17.87 12.70 -3.35
N ILE A 26 -17.39 11.52 -3.75
CA ILE A 26 -18.08 10.66 -4.71
C ILE A 26 -19.46 10.22 -4.19
N LYS A 27 -19.53 9.87 -2.90
CA LYS A 27 -20.78 9.48 -2.23
C LYS A 27 -21.77 10.65 -2.15
N GLU A 28 -21.33 11.83 -1.74
CA GLU A 28 -22.17 13.02 -1.61
C GLU A 28 -22.70 13.53 -2.95
N LEU A 29 -21.85 13.54 -3.99
CA LEU A 29 -22.23 14.00 -5.32
C LEU A 29 -22.97 12.94 -6.14
N GLY A 30 -23.08 11.70 -5.65
CA GLY A 30 -23.73 10.60 -6.35
C GLY A 30 -23.13 10.31 -7.72
N LYS A 31 -21.80 10.40 -7.84
CA LYS A 31 -21.11 10.31 -9.14
C LYS A 31 -21.34 8.95 -9.82
N PRO A 32 -21.70 8.92 -11.12
CA PRO A 32 -21.88 7.66 -11.84
C PRO A 32 -20.56 6.90 -11.94
N PHE A 33 -20.62 5.58 -11.98
CA PHE A 33 -19.44 4.68 -11.92
C PHE A 33 -18.32 5.07 -12.88
N ARG A 34 -18.64 5.46 -14.13
CA ARG A 34 -17.64 5.87 -15.14
C ARG A 34 -16.87 7.14 -14.81
N GLU A 35 -17.39 7.98 -13.91
CA GLU A 35 -16.72 9.19 -13.42
C GLU A 35 -15.98 8.95 -12.09
N GLN A 36 -16.01 7.71 -11.57
CA GLN A 36 -15.29 7.33 -10.38
C GLN A 36 -13.88 6.85 -10.75
N TYR A 37 -12.89 7.66 -10.44
CA TYR A 37 -11.47 7.42 -10.63
C TYR A 37 -10.84 6.64 -9.47
N ASN A 38 -11.62 5.77 -8.81
CA ASN A 38 -11.23 5.03 -7.61
C ASN A 38 -9.88 4.32 -7.79
N TYR A 39 -9.71 3.61 -8.92
CA TYR A 39 -8.49 2.84 -9.18
C TYR A 39 -7.29 3.72 -9.55
N THR A 40 -7.50 4.78 -10.32
CA THR A 40 -6.44 5.76 -10.61
C THR A 40 -5.91 6.38 -9.32
N LEU A 41 -6.82 6.81 -8.43
CA LEU A 41 -6.42 7.34 -7.13
C LEU A 41 -5.71 6.28 -6.27
N THR A 42 -6.27 5.08 -6.19
CA THR A 42 -5.71 3.97 -5.39
C THR A 42 -4.29 3.62 -5.83
N LEU A 43 -4.03 3.52 -7.14
CA LEU A 43 -2.70 3.25 -7.68
C LEU A 43 -1.71 4.40 -7.43
N ASN A 44 -2.15 5.66 -7.60
CA ASN A 44 -1.32 6.82 -7.27
C ASN A 44 -0.96 6.86 -5.79
N CYS A 45 -1.93 6.54 -4.92
CA CYS A 45 -1.71 6.43 -3.49
C CYS A 45 -0.78 5.26 -3.14
N LEU A 46 -0.91 4.11 -3.79
CA LEU A 46 0.03 2.99 -3.63
C LEU A 46 1.46 3.42 -3.97
N LEU A 47 1.66 4.05 -5.13
CA LEU A 47 2.96 4.55 -5.56
C LEU A 47 3.58 5.47 -4.50
N GLY A 48 2.81 6.46 -4.04
CA GLY A 48 3.24 7.36 -2.97
C GLY A 48 3.56 6.60 -1.68
N LEU A 49 2.63 5.77 -1.19
CA LEU A 49 2.75 5.10 0.11
C LEU A 49 3.85 4.05 0.15
N ILE A 50 4.19 3.40 -0.97
CA ILE A 50 5.17 2.32 -0.99
C ILE A 50 6.57 2.78 -1.40
N VAL A 51 6.68 3.80 -2.26
CA VAL A 51 7.97 4.29 -2.77
C VAL A 51 8.52 5.45 -1.95
N MET A 52 7.66 6.40 -1.53
CA MET A 52 8.12 7.60 -0.82
C MET A 52 8.77 7.32 0.54
N PRO A 53 8.27 6.40 1.39
CA PRO A 53 8.91 6.13 2.66
C PRO A 53 10.33 5.60 2.45
N LYS A 54 11.32 6.20 3.13
CA LYS A 54 12.71 5.76 3.05
C LYS A 54 12.85 4.32 3.54
N GLU A 55 13.89 3.64 3.07
CA GLU A 55 14.26 2.26 3.47
C GLU A 55 14.24 2.05 4.99
N ARG A 56 14.70 3.05 5.75
CA ARG A 56 14.73 3.05 7.22
C ARG A 56 13.36 3.06 7.89
N ALA A 57 12.28 3.42 7.19
CA ALA A 57 10.92 3.28 7.70
C ALA A 57 10.39 1.84 7.49
N LEU A 58 10.82 1.20 6.40
CA LEU A 58 10.43 -0.16 6.04
C LEU A 58 11.17 -1.23 6.86
N SER A 59 12.42 -0.96 7.26
CA SER A 59 13.23 -1.89 8.06
C SER A 59 12.61 -2.27 9.41
N PHE A 60 11.71 -1.44 9.95
CA PHE A 60 11.01 -1.68 11.22
C PHE A 60 9.60 -2.26 11.06
N LEU A 61 9.13 -2.51 9.83
CA LEU A 61 7.87 -3.22 9.62
C LEU A 61 7.91 -4.59 10.30
N PRO A 62 6.82 -5.08 10.90
CA PRO A 62 6.84 -6.39 11.53
C PRO A 62 7.21 -7.48 10.52
N ALA A 63 7.98 -8.47 10.97
CA ALA A 63 8.36 -9.64 10.16
C ALA A 63 7.33 -10.76 10.31
N ASP A 64 6.06 -10.40 10.47
CA ASP A 64 4.96 -11.36 10.62
C ASP A 64 4.82 -12.17 9.34
N ARG A 65 4.64 -13.49 9.49
CA ARG A 65 4.48 -14.42 8.39
C ARG A 65 3.12 -14.21 7.73
N LEU A 66 3.02 -14.33 6.40
CA LEU A 66 1.77 -14.16 5.64
C LEU A 66 0.82 -15.36 5.82
N THR A 67 0.39 -15.59 7.05
CA THR A 67 -0.62 -16.59 7.39
C THR A 67 -1.99 -16.17 6.83
N GLN A 68 -2.90 -17.14 6.67
CA GLN A 68 -4.26 -16.84 6.24
C GLN A 68 -4.95 -15.87 7.20
N GLN A 69 -4.74 -16.02 8.51
CA GLN A 69 -5.28 -15.12 9.53
C GLN A 69 -4.79 -13.68 9.33
N LEU A 70 -3.51 -13.48 9.03
CA LEU A 70 -2.97 -12.15 8.76
C LEU A 70 -3.59 -11.57 7.48
N LYS A 71 -3.67 -12.35 6.40
CA LYS A 71 -4.33 -11.94 5.15
C LYS A 71 -5.77 -11.49 5.38
N THR A 72 -6.55 -12.27 6.12
CA THR A 72 -7.93 -11.90 6.47
C THR A 72 -7.98 -10.63 7.32
N SER A 73 -7.05 -10.42 8.25
CA SER A 73 -6.99 -9.18 9.04
C SER A 73 -6.67 -7.92 8.22
N MET A 74 -6.05 -8.09 7.05
CA MET A 74 -5.79 -7.04 6.07
C MET A 74 -6.96 -6.80 5.12
N GLY A 75 -8.04 -7.59 5.23
CA GLY A 75 -9.18 -7.55 4.32
C GLY A 75 -8.93 -8.32 3.01
N LEU A 76 -7.99 -9.26 2.99
CA LEU A 76 -7.64 -10.05 1.82
C LEU A 76 -8.26 -11.45 1.88
N GLN A 77 -9.15 -11.74 0.95
CA GLN A 77 -9.85 -13.02 0.80
C GLN A 77 -9.69 -13.59 -0.61
N GLU A 78 -9.79 -12.74 -1.62
CA GLU A 78 -9.70 -13.10 -3.04
C GLU A 78 -8.28 -12.90 -3.59
N SER A 79 -7.48 -12.03 -2.98
CA SER A 79 -6.11 -11.77 -3.38
C SER A 79 -5.21 -12.99 -3.22
N GLN A 80 -4.43 -13.27 -4.26
CA GLN A 80 -3.43 -14.34 -4.29
C GLN A 80 -2.07 -13.78 -3.88
N LEU A 81 -1.72 -13.95 -2.61
CA LEU A 81 -0.43 -13.56 -2.07
C LEU A 81 0.43 -14.77 -1.70
N PRO A 82 1.77 -14.60 -1.60
CA PRO A 82 2.68 -15.62 -1.07
C PRO A 82 2.20 -16.18 0.27
N GLY A 83 2.56 -17.43 0.54
CA GLY A 83 2.20 -18.15 1.74
C GLY A 83 3.04 -17.75 2.95
N PRO A 84 2.94 -18.53 4.05
CA PRO A 84 3.64 -18.24 5.29
C PRO A 84 5.17 -18.30 5.18
N GLU A 85 5.74 -18.83 4.09
CA GLU A 85 7.17 -18.77 3.81
C GLU A 85 7.70 -17.33 3.68
N MET A 86 6.84 -16.39 3.28
CA MET A 86 7.16 -14.97 3.16
C MET A 86 6.61 -14.16 4.36
N THR A 87 7.35 -13.11 4.75
CA THR A 87 6.89 -12.16 5.76
C THR A 87 6.25 -10.95 5.11
N LEU A 88 5.37 -10.24 5.83
CA LEU A 88 4.78 -8.99 5.38
C LEU A 88 5.85 -7.96 4.98
N ARG A 89 6.91 -7.83 5.79
CA ARG A 89 8.05 -6.97 5.45
C ARG A 89 8.67 -7.33 4.10
N ALA A 90 8.93 -8.61 3.86
CA ALA A 90 9.50 -9.08 2.60
C ALA A 90 8.57 -8.79 1.42
N LEU A 91 7.26 -9.01 1.59
CA LEU A 91 6.26 -8.67 0.58
C LEU A 91 6.26 -7.18 0.24
N ILE A 92 6.24 -6.30 1.24
CA ILE A 92 6.25 -4.85 1.04
C ILE A 92 7.53 -4.39 0.32
N LEU A 93 8.69 -4.91 0.70
CA LEU A 93 9.95 -4.60 0.02
C LEU A 93 9.93 -5.07 -1.44
N LYS A 94 9.39 -6.27 -1.69
CA LYS A 94 9.24 -6.81 -3.04
C LYS A 94 8.30 -5.95 -3.88
N MET A 95 7.12 -5.62 -3.34
CA MET A 95 6.15 -4.72 -3.98
C MET A 95 6.72 -3.33 -4.25
N ARG A 96 7.52 -2.77 -3.33
CA ARG A 96 8.19 -1.50 -3.55
C ARG A 96 9.08 -1.54 -4.78
N ASN A 97 9.86 -2.60 -4.94
CA ASN A 97 10.73 -2.77 -6.10
C ASN A 97 9.89 -2.86 -7.38
N SER A 98 8.86 -3.70 -7.41
CA SER A 98 7.96 -3.81 -8.56
C SER A 98 7.32 -2.47 -8.94
N VAL A 99 6.83 -1.72 -7.96
CA VAL A 99 6.21 -0.41 -8.19
C VAL A 99 7.23 0.61 -8.69
N ALA A 100 8.44 0.64 -8.12
CA ALA A 100 9.51 1.55 -8.54
C ALA A 100 10.02 1.26 -9.96
N HIS A 101 9.98 -0.01 -10.38
CA HIS A 101 10.36 -0.46 -11.72
C HIS A 101 9.19 -0.56 -12.70
N PHE A 102 7.98 -0.16 -12.30
CA PHE A 102 6.75 -0.28 -13.09
C PHE A 102 6.43 -1.73 -13.52
N SER A 103 6.90 -2.73 -12.76
CA SER A 103 6.58 -4.16 -12.88
C SER A 103 5.21 -4.49 -12.24
N VAL A 104 4.20 -3.65 -12.50
CA VAL A 104 2.83 -3.80 -11.99
C VAL A 104 1.87 -3.79 -13.16
N GLN A 105 1.05 -4.83 -13.27
CA GLN A 105 0.10 -5.00 -14.36
C GLN A 105 -1.33 -4.95 -13.84
N VAL A 106 -2.18 -4.18 -14.53
CA VAL A 106 -3.63 -4.25 -14.38
C VAL A 106 -4.17 -5.35 -15.27
N VAL A 107 -4.96 -6.26 -14.69
CA VAL A 107 -5.58 -7.37 -15.40
C VAL A 107 -7.09 -7.23 -15.28
N SER A 108 -7.78 -7.31 -16.42
CA SER A 108 -9.23 -7.42 -16.46
C SER A 108 -9.61 -8.89 -16.66
N VAL A 109 -10.59 -9.35 -15.89
CA VAL A 109 -11.16 -10.71 -16.00
C VAL A 109 -12.44 -10.73 -16.83
N SER A 110 -12.94 -9.57 -17.24
CA SER A 110 -14.16 -9.41 -18.02
C SER A 110 -13.92 -8.61 -19.31
N ASP A 111 -14.82 -8.75 -20.28
CA ASP A 111 -14.78 -7.99 -21.53
C ASP A 111 -15.04 -6.48 -21.32
N GLU A 112 -15.48 -6.09 -20.12
CA GLU A 112 -15.72 -4.69 -19.75
C GLU A 112 -14.42 -3.89 -19.52
N ARG A 113 -13.26 -4.55 -19.59
CA ARG A 113 -11.92 -3.95 -19.41
C ARG A 113 -11.79 -3.17 -18.10
N LEU A 114 -12.43 -3.68 -17.05
CA LEU A 114 -12.34 -3.13 -15.70
C LEU A 114 -11.00 -3.49 -15.04
N VAL A 115 -10.62 -2.69 -14.04
CA VAL A 115 -9.49 -3.02 -13.18
C VAL A 115 -9.97 -4.04 -12.16
N ASP A 116 -9.81 -5.32 -12.48
CA ASP A 116 -10.29 -6.42 -11.63
C ASP A 116 -9.17 -6.93 -10.71
N LEU A 117 -7.96 -7.06 -11.27
CA LEU A 117 -6.79 -7.57 -10.56
C LEU A 117 -5.57 -6.68 -10.81
N ILE A 118 -4.68 -6.65 -9.82
CA ILE A 118 -3.42 -5.90 -9.87
C ILE A 118 -2.29 -6.85 -9.53
N ALA A 119 -1.50 -7.19 -10.54
CA ALA A 119 -0.44 -8.19 -10.50
C ALA A 119 0.93 -7.52 -10.32
N PHE A 120 1.71 -8.02 -9.35
CA PHE A 120 3.07 -7.57 -9.05
C PHE A 120 4.08 -8.63 -9.48
N ARG A 121 5.12 -8.19 -10.19
CA ARG A 121 6.12 -9.05 -10.82
C ARG A 121 7.52 -8.64 -10.43
N ASP A 122 8.46 -9.59 -10.50
CA ASP A 122 9.87 -9.30 -10.26
C ASP A 122 10.48 -8.46 -11.39
N ASP A 123 10.04 -8.71 -12.63
CA ASP A 123 10.46 -7.99 -13.83
C ASP A 123 9.22 -7.64 -14.68
N PRO A 124 9.19 -6.49 -15.39
CA PRO A 124 8.08 -6.17 -16.28
C PRO A 124 7.81 -7.22 -17.38
N GLU A 125 8.85 -7.95 -17.81
CA GLU A 125 8.79 -8.99 -18.84
C GLU A 125 8.39 -10.37 -18.29
N ASP A 126 8.38 -10.56 -16.97
CA ASP A 126 7.94 -11.83 -16.37
C ASP A 126 6.44 -12.04 -16.60
N GLU A 127 6.03 -13.25 -16.94
CA GLU A 127 4.61 -13.61 -17.05
C GLU A 127 4.01 -13.89 -15.67
N ASN A 128 4.82 -14.36 -14.72
CA ASN A 128 4.37 -14.83 -13.42
C ASN A 128 4.34 -13.71 -12.38
N ALA A 129 3.16 -13.42 -11.87
CA ALA A 129 3.00 -12.53 -10.72
C ALA A 129 3.30 -13.29 -9.43
N TYR A 130 4.15 -12.73 -8.56
CA TYR A 130 4.37 -13.31 -7.23
C TYR A 130 3.25 -12.91 -6.26
N ALA A 131 2.50 -11.85 -6.57
CA ALA A 131 1.36 -11.38 -5.80
C ALA A 131 0.33 -10.75 -6.74
N THR A 132 -0.94 -11.10 -6.55
CA THR A 132 -2.07 -10.56 -7.30
C THR A 132 -3.14 -10.11 -6.33
N PHE A 133 -3.47 -8.82 -6.36
CA PHE A 133 -4.52 -8.25 -5.52
C PHE A 133 -5.84 -8.16 -6.27
N SER A 134 -6.93 -8.56 -5.63
CA SER A 134 -8.28 -8.19 -6.06
C SER A 134 -8.44 -6.69 -5.88
N ALA A 135 -8.93 -5.99 -6.91
CA ALA A 135 -8.93 -4.53 -6.91
C ALA A 135 -9.75 -3.91 -5.76
N PRO A 136 -10.92 -4.46 -5.36
CA PRO A 136 -11.64 -4.02 -4.16
C PRO A 136 -10.84 -4.18 -2.84
N GLU A 137 -9.91 -5.13 -2.79
CA GLU A 137 -9.13 -5.43 -1.58
C GLU A 137 -7.86 -4.59 -1.45
N LEU A 138 -7.43 -3.91 -2.52
CA LEU A 138 -6.22 -3.10 -2.51
C LEU A 138 -6.33 -1.90 -1.54
N LEU A 139 -7.48 -1.24 -1.47
CA LEU A 139 -7.68 -0.11 -0.56
C LEU A 139 -7.63 -0.54 0.92
N PRO A 140 -8.37 -1.58 1.37
CA PRO A 140 -8.21 -2.14 2.71
C PRO A 140 -6.75 -2.47 3.06
N PHE A 141 -6.03 -3.13 2.14
CA PHE A 141 -4.61 -3.42 2.33
C PHE A 141 -3.75 -2.16 2.48
N LEU A 142 -3.96 -1.14 1.64
CA LEU A 142 -3.25 0.14 1.72
C LEU A 142 -3.47 0.84 3.07
N LYS A 143 -4.71 0.86 3.56
CA LYS A 143 -5.04 1.43 4.87
C LYS A 143 -4.35 0.68 6.01
N TYR A 144 -4.33 -0.64 5.94
CA TYR A 144 -3.61 -1.49 6.89
C TYR A 144 -2.11 -1.20 6.88
N TYR A 145 -1.49 -1.23 5.70
CA TYR A 145 -0.06 -0.98 5.52
C TYR A 145 0.35 0.42 6.00
N ALA A 146 -0.41 1.46 5.61
CA ALA A 146 -0.13 2.83 6.02
C ALA A 146 -0.24 3.01 7.55
N THR A 147 -1.22 2.37 8.19
CA THR A 147 -1.36 2.37 9.66
C THR A 147 -0.15 1.73 10.33
N LEU A 148 0.32 0.58 9.82
CA LEU A 148 1.55 -0.05 10.31
C LEU A 148 2.76 0.86 10.14
N LEU A 149 2.89 1.50 8.98
CA LEU A 149 3.98 2.40 8.67
C LEU A 149 4.02 3.60 9.64
N LEU A 150 2.88 4.24 9.87
CA LEU A 150 2.73 5.36 10.81
C LEU A 150 3.10 4.94 12.23
N ASN A 151 2.61 3.79 12.69
CA ASN A 151 2.93 3.26 14.02
C ASN A 151 4.44 3.03 14.19
N ASN A 152 5.12 2.57 13.15
CA ASN A 152 6.57 2.35 13.18
C ASN A 152 7.35 3.67 13.17
N MET A 153 6.93 4.64 12.37
CA MET A 153 7.52 5.99 12.37
C MET A 153 7.38 6.67 13.74
N ALA A 154 6.21 6.54 14.39
CA ALA A 154 5.97 7.06 15.73
C ALA A 154 6.86 6.40 16.79
N ARG A 155 6.97 5.07 16.79
CA ARG A 155 7.86 4.32 17.71
C ARG A 155 9.33 4.75 17.57
N ARG A 156 9.78 4.99 16.34
CA ARG A 156 11.14 5.48 16.06
C ARG A 156 11.38 6.86 16.67
N ARG A 157 10.41 7.77 16.51
CA ARG A 157 10.49 9.11 17.09
C ARG A 157 10.60 9.07 18.61
N ALA A 158 9.77 8.26 19.27
CA ALA A 158 9.83 8.08 20.73
C ALA A 158 11.20 7.56 21.19
N LYS A 159 11.78 6.58 20.48
CA LYS A 159 13.15 6.08 20.79
C LYS A 159 14.24 7.12 20.57
N ALA A 160 14.13 7.95 19.53
CA ALA A 160 15.12 8.99 19.24
C ALA A 160 15.11 10.12 20.27
N VAL A 161 13.93 10.52 20.77
CA VAL A 161 13.80 11.49 21.86
C VAL A 161 14.45 10.95 23.14
N ASN A 162 14.14 9.70 23.51
CA ASN A 162 14.73 9.08 24.71
C ASN A 162 16.25 8.91 24.66
N LEU A 163 16.90 8.96 23.49
CA LEU A 163 18.36 8.89 23.34
C LEU A 163 19.05 10.25 23.42
N LEU A 164 18.31 11.35 23.32
CA LEU A 164 18.83 12.73 23.41
C LEU A 164 18.74 13.30 24.82
N ASP A 165 18.03 12.62 25.72
CA ASP A 165 17.86 13.00 27.13
C ASP A 165 18.90 12.34 28.08
N PHE A 166 20.01 11.81 27.54
CA PHE A 166 21.14 11.24 28.28
C PHE A 166 22.48 11.88 27.90
#